data_AF-B8BEN7-F1
#
_entry.id   AF-B8BEN7-F1
#
_cell.length_a   1.000
_cell.length_b   1.000
_cell.length_c   1.000
_cell.angle_alpha   90.00
_cell.angle_beta   90.00
_cell.angle_gamma   90.00
#
_symmetry.space_group_name_H-M   'P 1'
#
loop_
_entity.id
_entity.type
_entity.pdbx_description
1 polymer ?
#
loop_
_entity_poly.entity_id
_entity_poly.type
_entity_poly.pdbx_seq_one_letter_code
_entity_poly.pdbx_strand_id
1 'polypeptide(L)'
;MAGDPDILTDYVIPANGNPMNITGDFFTFTGFRKVFNTSSAPEPNSFTVTKATHAEFPALLGQSVSYAALVFGAGTVNPPHIHPRASELLVVVQGPLLVGLVDAARNGTVYTQTLQTGDMFVFPKGMVHFQFNNGTDVVARAFSAFGSATPGTISLPAALFGSGIDDTILDKSMHTDQATVDQLKQDQAPPSPGSSSSAAAALLPSRWAITLLLCFAASYYFYF
;
A
#
# COMPACT_ATOMS: atom_id res chain seq x y z
N MET A 1 9.93 14.59 -17.06
CA MET A 1 8.65 14.78 -16.35
C MET A 1 8.72 16.11 -15.62
N ALA A 2 7.74 17.01 -15.80
CA ALA A 2 7.73 18.33 -15.15
C ALA A 2 7.36 18.23 -13.67
N GLY A 3 7.90 19.13 -12.83
CA GLY A 3 7.45 19.34 -11.46
C GLY A 3 6.17 20.18 -11.40
N ASP A 4 5.69 20.45 -10.20
CA ASP A 4 4.64 21.45 -9.99
C ASP A 4 5.15 22.83 -10.41
N PRO A 5 4.29 23.72 -10.94
CA PRO A 5 4.69 25.06 -11.35
C PRO A 5 5.02 25.93 -10.13
N ASP A 6 6.04 26.78 -10.27
CA ASP A 6 6.34 27.81 -9.28
C ASP A 6 5.21 28.85 -9.23
N ILE A 7 4.92 29.34 -8.03
CA ILE A 7 4.03 30.47 -7.80
C ILE A 7 4.82 31.76 -7.63
N LEU A 8 4.18 32.90 -7.94
CA LEU A 8 4.77 34.24 -7.83
C LEU A 8 4.32 34.98 -6.57
N THR A 9 3.64 34.28 -5.66
CA THR A 9 3.14 34.77 -4.38
C THR A 9 3.55 33.82 -3.27
N ASP A 10 3.51 34.26 -2.01
CA ASP A 10 3.89 33.41 -0.87
C ASP A 10 2.97 32.18 -0.73
N TYR A 11 1.68 32.36 -1.02
CA TYR A 11 0.67 31.29 -1.02
C TYR A 11 -0.49 31.64 -1.96
N VAL A 12 -1.31 30.63 -2.27
CA VAL A 12 -2.49 30.77 -3.12
C VAL A 12 -3.75 30.53 -2.29
N ILE A 13 -4.67 31.49 -2.31
CA ILE A 13 -5.99 31.35 -1.70
C ILE A 13 -6.92 30.76 -2.77
N PRO A 14 -7.72 29.72 -2.46
CA PRO A 14 -8.72 29.19 -3.38
C PRO A 14 -9.66 30.29 -3.88
N ALA A 15 -10.19 30.17 -5.10
CA ALA A 15 -10.99 31.21 -5.74
C ALA A 15 -12.19 31.73 -4.91
N ASN A 16 -12.71 30.91 -4.00
CA ASN A 16 -13.84 31.24 -3.13
C ASN A 16 -13.43 31.68 -1.70
N GLY A 17 -12.12 31.83 -1.44
CA GLY A 17 -11.60 32.24 -0.14
C GLY A 17 -11.60 33.75 0.05
N ASN A 18 -11.72 34.21 1.31
CA ASN A 18 -11.59 35.62 1.66
C ASN A 18 -10.18 35.90 2.20
N PRO A 19 -9.35 36.70 1.52
CA PRO A 19 -8.01 37.06 1.99
C PRO A 19 -7.97 37.74 3.35
N MET A 20 -9.06 38.43 3.74
CA MET A 20 -9.15 39.12 5.03
C MET A 20 -9.39 38.18 6.22
N ASN A 21 -9.60 36.88 5.98
CA ASN A 21 -9.94 35.90 7.02
C ASN A 21 -8.99 34.68 7.04
N ILE A 22 -7.76 34.85 6.54
CA ILE A 22 -6.73 33.81 6.61
C ILE A 22 -6.10 33.82 8.01
N THR A 23 -6.16 32.69 8.70
CA THR A 23 -5.56 32.46 10.02
C THR A 23 -4.61 31.27 9.97
N GLY A 24 -3.97 30.95 11.10
CA GLY A 24 -3.14 29.74 11.23
C GLY A 24 -3.88 28.44 10.89
N ASP A 25 -5.21 28.42 10.99
CA ASP A 25 -6.02 27.25 10.63
C ASP A 25 -5.91 26.90 9.15
N PHE A 26 -5.80 27.89 8.26
CA PHE A 26 -5.62 27.66 6.82
C PHE A 26 -4.32 26.90 6.54
N PHE A 27 -3.27 27.16 7.31
CA PHE A 27 -1.94 26.55 7.17
C PHE A 27 -1.75 25.29 8.03
N THR A 28 -2.82 24.78 8.66
CA THR A 28 -2.71 23.65 9.58
C THR A 28 -3.49 22.45 9.08
N PHE A 29 -2.80 21.34 8.85
CA PHE A 29 -3.43 20.05 8.61
C PHE A 29 -3.46 19.20 9.88
N THR A 30 -4.65 18.88 10.39
CA THR A 30 -4.82 18.07 11.60
C THR A 30 -5.21 16.61 11.33
N GLY A 31 -5.34 16.22 10.06
CA GLY A 31 -5.86 14.89 9.66
C GLY A 31 -5.03 13.73 10.18
N PHE A 32 -3.72 13.92 10.37
CA PHE A 32 -2.84 12.88 10.91
C PHE A 32 -3.01 12.60 12.40
N ARG A 33 -3.69 13.44 13.18
CA ARG A 33 -3.89 13.21 14.63
C ARG A 33 -4.49 11.82 14.91
N LYS A 34 -5.41 11.35 14.06
CA LYS A 34 -6.03 10.01 14.19
C LYS A 34 -5.06 8.86 13.95
N VAL A 35 -4.01 9.09 13.15
CA VAL A 35 -2.97 8.11 12.88
C VAL A 35 -2.07 7.93 14.10
N PHE A 36 -1.81 8.99 14.87
CA PHE A 36 -0.87 8.96 16.02
C PHE A 36 -1.53 8.89 17.38
N ASN A 37 -2.81 9.24 17.49
CA ASN A 37 -3.58 9.12 18.72
C ASN A 37 -4.18 7.71 18.82
N THR A 38 -3.33 6.73 19.11
CA THR A 38 -3.71 5.31 19.13
C THR A 38 -4.07 4.87 20.55
N SER A 39 -5.31 5.13 20.96
CA SER A 39 -5.91 4.44 22.11
C SER A 39 -6.36 3.00 21.75
N SER A 40 -6.32 2.66 20.46
CA SER A 40 -6.76 1.40 19.88
C SER A 40 -5.75 0.91 18.84
N ALA A 41 -5.51 -0.41 18.81
CA ALA A 41 -4.70 -1.05 17.78
C ALA A 41 -5.42 -0.90 16.42
N PRO A 42 -4.70 -0.64 15.32
CA PRO A 42 -5.31 -0.65 13.99
C PRO A 42 -5.84 -2.05 13.66
N GLU A 43 -6.86 -2.09 12.79
CA GLU A 43 -7.47 -3.34 12.35
C GLU A 43 -6.40 -4.33 11.83
N PRO A 44 -6.34 -5.55 12.40
CA PRO A 44 -5.45 -6.60 11.91
C PRO A 44 -5.64 -6.78 10.40
N ASN A 45 -4.54 -6.98 9.67
CA ASN A 45 -4.54 -7.25 8.23
C ASN A 45 -5.12 -6.13 7.33
N SER A 46 -5.17 -4.87 7.81
CA SER A 46 -5.54 -3.72 6.99
C SER A 46 -4.33 -2.86 6.60
N PHE A 47 -4.31 -2.38 5.35
CA PHE A 47 -3.44 -1.29 4.90
C PHE A 47 -4.28 -0.03 4.74
N THR A 48 -3.85 1.08 5.35
CA THR A 48 -4.55 2.36 5.24
C THR A 48 -3.60 3.49 4.89
N VAL A 49 -4.11 4.43 4.08
CA VAL A 49 -3.40 5.64 3.66
C VAL A 49 -4.25 6.85 4.01
N THR A 50 -3.69 7.75 4.82
CA THR A 50 -4.28 9.08 5.04
C THR A 50 -3.47 10.08 4.23
N LYS A 51 -4.12 10.82 3.32
CA LYS A 51 -3.47 11.78 2.44
C LYS A 51 -3.55 13.20 3.00
N ALA A 52 -2.51 13.98 2.71
CA ALA A 52 -2.45 15.42 2.88
C ALA A 52 -1.89 16.01 1.58
N THR A 53 -2.65 15.86 0.49
CA THR A 53 -2.36 16.51 -0.80
C THR A 53 -3.12 17.83 -0.88
N HIS A 54 -2.95 18.58 -1.97
CA HIS A 54 -3.76 19.78 -2.20
C HIS A 54 -5.28 19.53 -2.07
N ALA A 55 -5.76 18.32 -2.41
CA ALA A 55 -7.18 17.98 -2.31
C ALA A 55 -7.69 17.98 -0.86
N GLU A 56 -6.88 17.50 0.10
CA GLU A 56 -7.24 17.46 1.52
C GLU A 56 -6.74 18.68 2.29
N PHE A 57 -5.67 19.32 1.82
CA PHE A 57 -5.01 20.44 2.45
C PHE A 57 -4.75 21.56 1.42
N PRO A 58 -5.75 22.44 1.17
CA PRO A 58 -5.71 23.42 0.10
C PRO A 58 -4.51 24.38 0.12
N ALA A 59 -3.94 24.65 1.30
CA ALA A 59 -2.76 25.51 1.46
C ALA A 59 -1.51 24.96 0.74
N LEU A 60 -1.49 23.69 0.35
CA LEU A 60 -0.42 23.12 -0.47
C LEU A 60 -0.47 23.56 -1.94
N LEU A 61 -1.51 24.29 -2.38
CA LEU A 61 -1.59 24.80 -3.73
C LEU A 61 -0.38 25.69 -4.06
N GLY A 62 0.42 25.25 -5.03
CA GLY A 62 1.62 25.97 -5.45
C GLY A 62 2.85 25.78 -4.54
N GLN A 63 2.77 24.91 -3.53
CA GLN A 63 3.88 24.67 -2.58
C GLN A 63 4.77 23.49 -2.99
N SER A 64 4.40 22.76 -4.04
CA SER A 64 5.19 21.65 -4.59
C SER A 64 5.52 20.52 -3.60
N VAL A 65 4.74 20.40 -2.51
CA VAL A 65 4.93 19.38 -1.49
C VAL A 65 3.59 18.81 -1.00
N SER A 66 3.61 17.55 -0.59
CA SER A 66 2.48 16.91 0.12
C SER A 66 2.97 15.76 0.99
N TYR A 67 2.07 15.22 1.82
CA TYR A 67 2.35 14.06 2.64
C TYR A 67 1.28 12.96 2.49
N ALA A 68 1.67 11.74 2.86
CA ALA A 68 0.75 10.68 3.23
C ALA A 68 1.26 9.98 4.49
N ALA A 69 0.34 9.56 5.36
CA ALA A 69 0.62 8.67 6.47
C ALA A 69 0.11 7.27 6.13
N LEU A 70 0.96 6.26 6.34
CA LEU A 70 0.71 4.88 5.98
C LEU A 70 0.69 4.03 7.24
N VAL A 71 -0.30 3.15 7.35
CA VAL A 71 -0.41 2.17 8.44
C VAL A 71 -0.59 0.80 7.82
N PHE A 72 0.33 -0.10 8.15
CA PHE A 72 0.36 -1.47 7.68
C PHE A 72 0.10 -2.41 8.86
N GLY A 73 -1.03 -3.12 8.84
CA GLY A 73 -1.21 -4.31 9.64
C GLY A 73 -0.20 -5.40 9.27
N ALA A 74 -0.06 -6.41 10.11
CA ALA A 74 0.78 -7.58 9.83
C ALA A 74 0.39 -8.23 8.48
N GLY A 75 1.39 -8.60 7.68
CA GLY A 75 1.21 -9.25 6.39
C GLY A 75 0.58 -8.39 5.28
N THR A 76 0.45 -7.07 5.47
CA THR A 76 -0.21 -6.19 4.49
C THR A 76 0.77 -5.54 3.51
N VAL A 77 0.26 -5.22 2.32
CA VAL A 77 1.04 -4.70 1.19
C VAL A 77 0.47 -3.38 0.69
N ASN A 78 1.35 -2.43 0.37
CA ASN A 78 1.07 -1.39 -0.60
C ASN A 78 1.59 -1.90 -1.95
N PRO A 79 0.71 -2.33 -2.86
CA PRO A 79 1.10 -3.07 -4.05
C PRO A 79 2.02 -2.24 -4.96
N PRO A 80 2.71 -2.86 -5.93
CA PRO A 80 3.51 -2.14 -6.91
C PRO A 80 2.74 -0.96 -7.52
N HIS A 81 3.31 0.24 -7.40
CA HIS A 81 2.69 1.48 -7.85
C HIS A 81 3.74 2.50 -8.30
N ILE A 82 3.27 3.58 -8.92
CA ILE A 82 4.09 4.75 -9.29
C ILE A 82 3.44 6.06 -8.84
N HIS A 83 4.29 7.07 -8.64
CA HIS A 83 3.90 8.47 -8.52
C HIS A 83 4.31 9.22 -9.80
N PRO A 84 3.36 9.49 -10.72
CA PRO A 84 3.69 10.08 -12.03
C PRO A 84 4.12 11.54 -11.94
N ARG A 85 4.00 12.21 -10.79
CA ARG A 85 4.35 13.63 -10.65
C ARG A 85 5.31 13.94 -9.50
N ALA A 86 5.73 12.96 -8.70
CA ALA A 86 6.63 13.21 -7.58
C ALA A 86 7.64 12.09 -7.35
N SER A 87 8.83 12.46 -6.87
CA SER A 87 9.61 11.54 -6.04
C SER A 87 8.95 11.46 -4.66
N GLU A 88 9.13 10.33 -4.00
CA GLU A 88 8.67 10.08 -2.64
C GLU A 88 9.86 9.89 -1.71
N LEU A 89 9.77 10.44 -0.50
CA LEU A 89 10.69 10.23 0.59
C LEU A 89 9.92 9.64 1.77
N LEU A 90 10.12 8.35 2.02
CA LEU A 90 9.42 7.60 3.05
C LEU A 90 10.29 7.49 4.30
N VAL A 91 9.74 7.80 5.47
CA VAL A 91 10.36 7.57 6.78
C VAL A 91 9.50 6.65 7.63
N VAL A 92 10.11 5.65 8.26
CA VAL A 92 9.40 4.73 9.16
C VAL A 92 9.39 5.31 10.57
N VAL A 93 8.21 5.34 11.19
CA VAL A 93 7.99 5.91 12.53
C VAL A 93 7.55 4.88 13.56
N GLN A 94 7.17 3.68 13.12
CA GLN A 94 6.88 2.54 14.00
C GLN A 94 7.07 1.23 13.23
N GLY A 95 7.65 0.22 13.87
CA GLY A 95 7.76 -1.14 13.35
C GLY A 95 8.76 -1.29 12.20
N PRO A 96 9.03 -2.53 11.76
CA PRO A 96 9.82 -2.80 10.56
C PRO A 96 8.96 -2.72 9.29
N LEU A 97 9.52 -2.23 8.19
CA LEU A 97 8.83 -2.17 6.90
C LEU A 97 9.76 -2.59 5.77
N LEU A 98 9.39 -3.62 5.00
CA LEU A 98 10.08 -3.94 3.76
C LEU A 98 9.66 -2.95 2.69
N VAL A 99 10.62 -2.37 2.00
CA VAL A 99 10.39 -1.51 0.85
C VAL A 99 11.17 -2.02 -0.35
N GLY A 100 10.71 -1.69 -1.55
CA GLY A 100 11.49 -1.95 -2.74
C GLY A 100 11.12 -1.10 -3.94
N LEU A 101 12.05 -0.98 -4.88
CA LEU A 101 11.86 -0.29 -6.16
C LEU A 101 12.44 -1.11 -7.31
N VAL A 102 11.90 -0.91 -8.51
CA VAL A 102 12.34 -1.56 -9.75
C VAL A 102 13.12 -0.58 -10.62
N ASP A 103 14.37 -0.91 -10.91
CA ASP A 103 15.24 -0.15 -11.80
C ASP A 103 15.17 -0.68 -13.23
N ALA A 104 14.36 0.01 -14.05
CA ALA A 104 14.21 -0.29 -15.46
C ALA A 104 15.52 -0.14 -16.26
N ALA A 105 16.42 0.76 -15.86
CA ALA A 105 17.68 1.00 -16.57
C ALA A 105 18.67 -0.17 -16.38
N ARG A 106 18.51 -0.95 -15.31
CA ARG A 106 19.30 -2.16 -15.05
C ARG A 106 18.47 -3.43 -15.19
N ASN A 107 17.81 -3.58 -16.34
CA ASN A 107 17.07 -4.79 -16.71
C ASN A 107 16.04 -5.24 -15.64
N GLY A 108 15.36 -4.28 -15.01
CA GLY A 108 14.36 -4.57 -13.99
C GLY A 108 14.94 -5.04 -12.65
N THR A 109 16.20 -4.70 -12.34
CA THR A 109 16.81 -5.02 -11.04
C THR A 109 15.96 -4.44 -9.91
N VAL A 110 15.68 -5.26 -8.90
CA VAL A 110 14.91 -4.84 -7.72
C VAL A 110 15.87 -4.50 -6.58
N TYR A 111 15.75 -3.29 -6.02
CA TYR A 111 16.42 -2.92 -4.77
C TYR A 111 15.42 -3.01 -3.63
N THR A 112 15.75 -3.79 -2.61
CA THR A 112 14.90 -3.98 -1.42
C THR A 112 15.68 -3.69 -0.15
N GLN A 113 14.99 -3.17 0.86
CA GLN A 113 15.53 -3.00 2.21
C GLN A 113 14.41 -3.20 3.24
N THR A 114 14.73 -3.83 4.37
CA THR A 114 13.88 -3.77 5.55
C THR A 114 14.31 -2.59 6.40
N LEU A 115 13.46 -1.57 6.45
CA LEU A 115 13.66 -0.34 7.22
C LEU A 115 13.24 -0.55 8.67
N GLN A 116 13.96 0.07 9.60
CA GLN A 116 13.62 0.18 11.01
C GLN A 116 13.04 1.57 11.32
N THR A 117 12.47 1.74 12.51
CA THR A 117 12.01 3.07 12.97
C THR A 117 13.16 4.08 12.95
N GLY A 118 12.93 5.21 12.28
CA GLY A 118 13.94 6.26 12.05
C GLY A 118 14.62 6.17 10.69
N ASP A 119 14.54 5.03 10.00
CA ASP A 119 15.12 4.88 8.67
C ASP A 119 14.27 5.58 7.60
N MET A 120 14.94 6.01 6.55
CA MET A 120 14.35 6.69 5.41
C MET A 120 14.75 5.99 4.09
N PHE A 121 13.85 6.02 3.12
CA PHE A 121 14.07 5.49 1.78
C PHE A 121 13.47 6.40 0.71
N VAL A 122 14.19 6.56 -0.40
CA VAL A 122 13.76 7.41 -1.51
C VAL A 122 13.24 6.55 -2.66
N PHE A 123 12.07 6.91 -3.18
CA PHE A 123 11.54 6.39 -4.43
C PHE A 123 11.62 7.50 -5.49
N PRO A 124 12.51 7.37 -6.49
CA PRO A 124 12.61 8.39 -7.54
C PRO A 124 11.33 8.48 -8.36
N LYS A 125 11.06 9.69 -8.84
CA LYS A 125 9.85 10.04 -9.58
C LYS A 125 9.52 9.05 -10.71
N GLY A 126 8.30 8.53 -10.69
CA GLY A 126 7.78 7.63 -11.72
C GLY A 126 8.31 6.19 -11.68
N MET A 127 9.19 5.83 -10.74
CA MET A 127 9.68 4.45 -10.62
C MET A 127 8.65 3.54 -9.94
N VAL A 128 8.57 2.29 -10.40
CA VAL A 128 7.74 1.26 -9.76
C VAL A 128 8.34 0.92 -8.40
N HIS A 129 7.51 0.98 -7.36
CA HIS A 129 7.92 0.65 -6.00
C HIS A 129 6.76 0.08 -5.19
N PHE A 130 7.07 -0.49 -4.03
CA PHE A 130 6.12 -1.18 -3.16
C PHE A 130 6.60 -1.14 -1.71
N GLN A 131 5.68 -1.40 -0.78
CA GLN A 131 5.99 -1.63 0.61
C GLN A 131 5.23 -2.85 1.13
N PHE A 132 5.82 -3.58 2.05
CA PHE A 132 5.26 -4.79 2.63
C PHE A 132 5.62 -4.91 4.10
N ASN A 133 4.63 -5.11 4.95
CA ASN A 133 4.86 -5.45 6.35
C ASN A 133 4.95 -6.98 6.48
N ASN A 134 6.18 -7.50 6.47
CA ASN A 134 6.49 -8.92 6.66
C ASN A 134 6.43 -9.37 8.14
N GLY A 135 5.98 -8.51 9.06
CA GLY A 135 5.76 -8.90 10.46
C GLY A 135 4.51 -9.76 10.59
N THR A 136 4.51 -10.71 11.54
CA THR A 136 3.36 -11.59 11.81
C THR A 136 2.35 -10.97 12.77
N ASP A 137 2.81 -10.14 13.71
CA ASP A 137 1.97 -9.54 14.77
C ASP A 137 2.40 -8.09 15.09
N VAL A 138 3.03 -7.43 14.12
CA VAL A 138 3.58 -6.07 14.30
C VAL A 138 2.91 -5.13 13.31
N VAL A 139 2.54 -3.95 13.79
CA VAL A 139 2.08 -2.83 12.96
C VAL A 139 3.29 -2.01 12.53
N ALA A 140 3.36 -1.68 11.24
CA ALA A 140 4.31 -0.71 10.73
C ALA A 140 3.60 0.60 10.39
N ARG A 141 4.22 1.74 10.72
CA ARG A 141 3.76 3.08 10.33
C ARG A 141 4.87 3.84 9.64
N ALA A 142 4.52 4.55 8.59
CA ALA A 142 5.44 5.40 7.84
C ALA A 142 4.78 6.70 7.41
N PHE A 143 5.61 7.69 7.09
CA PHE A 143 5.22 8.90 6.40
C PHE A 143 5.94 9.00 5.08
N SER A 144 5.21 9.38 4.05
CA SER A 144 5.74 9.66 2.72
C SER A 144 5.60 11.15 2.45
N ALA A 145 6.72 11.83 2.22
CA ALA A 145 6.76 13.19 1.70
C ALA A 145 6.91 13.14 0.18
N PHE A 146 6.21 14.00 -0.54
CA PHE A 146 6.26 14.05 -2.00
C PHE A 146 6.73 15.40 -2.49
N GLY A 147 7.55 15.41 -3.55
CA GLY A 147 7.94 16.63 -4.28
C GLY A 147 6.86 17.16 -5.23
N SER A 148 5.58 17.08 -4.83
CA SER A 148 4.43 17.65 -5.53
C SER A 148 3.27 17.78 -4.55
N ALA A 149 2.45 18.81 -4.70
CA ALA A 149 1.18 18.94 -4.00
C ALA A 149 0.12 17.95 -4.53
N THR A 150 0.34 17.38 -5.72
CA THR A 150 -0.56 16.43 -6.39
C THR A 150 0.20 15.24 -6.99
N PRO A 151 0.92 14.43 -6.19
CA PRO A 151 1.84 13.41 -6.69
C PRO A 151 1.19 12.40 -7.65
N GLY A 152 -0.10 12.12 -7.44
CA GLY A 152 -0.84 11.07 -8.13
C GLY A 152 -0.37 9.68 -7.71
N THR A 153 -1.21 8.67 -7.87
CA THR A 153 -0.83 7.29 -7.60
C THR A 153 -1.45 6.41 -8.66
N ILE A 154 -0.64 5.54 -9.26
CA ILE A 154 -1.11 4.50 -10.17
C ILE A 154 -0.69 3.18 -9.56
N SER A 155 -1.65 2.46 -8.95
CA SER A 155 -1.44 1.07 -8.52
C SER A 155 -1.44 0.18 -9.76
N LEU A 156 -0.38 -0.59 -9.98
CA LEU A 156 -0.25 -1.41 -11.18
C LEU A 156 -1.32 -2.51 -11.24
N PRO A 157 -1.60 -3.30 -10.17
CA PRO A 157 -2.66 -4.29 -10.22
C PRO A 157 -4.03 -3.69 -10.57
N ALA A 158 -4.41 -2.59 -9.91
CA ALA A 158 -5.68 -1.93 -10.17
C ALA A 158 -5.72 -1.26 -11.56
N ALA A 159 -4.62 -0.69 -12.03
CA ALA A 159 -4.56 -0.09 -13.36
C ALA A 159 -4.63 -1.12 -14.49
N LEU A 160 -4.03 -2.30 -14.30
CA LEU A 160 -4.02 -3.37 -15.29
C LEU A 160 -5.36 -4.14 -15.30
N PHE A 161 -5.88 -4.52 -14.13
CA PHE A 161 -7.01 -5.44 -14.02
C PHE A 161 -8.29 -4.82 -13.46
N GLY A 162 -8.22 -3.63 -12.86
CA GLY A 162 -9.40 -2.86 -12.40
C GLY A 162 -9.86 -1.79 -13.39
N SER A 163 -9.22 -1.66 -14.55
CA SER A 163 -9.54 -0.67 -15.57
C SER A 163 -10.26 -1.29 -16.77
N GLY A 164 -10.60 -0.46 -17.76
CA GLY A 164 -11.26 -0.89 -19.00
C GLY A 164 -10.31 -1.45 -20.08
N ILE A 165 -9.11 -1.92 -19.74
CA ILE A 165 -8.23 -2.56 -20.72
C ILE A 165 -8.89 -3.86 -21.22
N ASP A 166 -8.91 -4.03 -22.53
CA ASP A 166 -9.47 -5.19 -23.21
C ASP A 166 -8.75 -6.49 -22.82
N ASP A 167 -9.53 -7.56 -22.63
CA ASP A 167 -8.98 -8.85 -22.18
C ASP A 167 -8.00 -9.45 -23.18
N THR A 168 -8.24 -9.27 -24.49
CA THR A 168 -7.35 -9.73 -25.56
C THR A 168 -6.03 -8.94 -25.59
N ILE A 169 -6.00 -7.77 -24.97
CA ILE A 169 -4.74 -7.03 -24.75
C ILE A 169 -4.02 -7.60 -23.53
N LEU A 170 -4.73 -7.85 -22.44
CA LEU A 170 -4.15 -8.36 -21.19
C LEU A 170 -3.61 -9.78 -21.35
N ASP A 171 -4.35 -10.69 -21.97
CA ASP A 171 -3.95 -12.09 -22.15
C ASP A 171 -2.65 -12.19 -22.97
N LYS A 172 -2.54 -11.44 -24.07
CA LYS A 172 -1.37 -11.38 -24.95
C LYS A 172 -0.19 -10.69 -24.28
N SER A 173 -0.44 -9.62 -23.53
CA SER A 173 0.62 -8.88 -22.83
C SER A 173 1.21 -9.67 -21.68
N MET A 174 0.39 -10.47 -20.99
CA MET A 174 0.80 -11.29 -19.85
C MET A 174 1.21 -12.72 -20.23
N HIS A 175 1.06 -13.09 -21.50
CA HIS A 175 1.30 -14.45 -22.01
C HIS A 175 0.50 -15.50 -21.22
N THR A 176 -0.78 -15.23 -20.99
CA THR A 176 -1.70 -16.07 -20.22
C THR A 176 -3.01 -16.30 -20.98
N ASP A 177 -4.00 -16.90 -20.33
CA ASP A 177 -5.31 -17.16 -20.90
C ASP A 177 -6.40 -16.23 -20.33
N GLN A 178 -7.53 -16.19 -21.03
CA GLN A 178 -8.71 -15.40 -20.65
C GLN A 178 -9.18 -15.72 -19.22
N ALA A 179 -9.20 -17.00 -18.83
CA ALA A 179 -9.65 -17.41 -17.51
C ALA A 179 -8.78 -16.82 -16.39
N THR A 180 -7.46 -16.73 -16.61
CA THR A 180 -6.53 -16.09 -15.68
C THR A 180 -6.75 -14.59 -15.61
N VAL A 181 -6.96 -13.92 -16.76
CA VAL A 181 -7.28 -12.48 -16.80
C VAL A 181 -8.57 -12.19 -16.05
N ASP A 182 -9.63 -12.97 -16.29
CA ASP A 182 -10.92 -12.82 -15.62
C ASP A 182 -10.79 -12.94 -14.10
N GLN A 183 -10.01 -13.92 -13.63
CA GLN A 183 -9.75 -14.09 -12.21
C GLN A 183 -9.01 -12.88 -11.62
N LEU A 184 -7.97 -12.37 -12.28
CA LEU A 184 -7.23 -11.20 -11.81
C LEU A 184 -8.11 -9.95 -11.78
N LYS A 185 -9.02 -9.77 -12.75
CA LYS A 185 -10.01 -8.68 -12.73
C LYS A 185 -10.99 -8.83 -11.57
N GLN A 186 -11.47 -10.04 -11.31
CA GLN A 186 -12.35 -10.33 -10.18
C GLN A 186 -11.67 -10.04 -8.84
N ASP A 187 -10.40 -10.40 -8.68
CA ASP A 187 -9.62 -10.18 -7.46
C ASP A 187 -9.38 -8.69 -7.16
N GLN A 188 -9.45 -7.82 -8.18
CA GLN A 188 -9.36 -6.36 -8.03
C GLN A 188 -10.73 -5.68 -7.88
N ALA A 189 -11.83 -6.41 -8.07
CA ALA A 189 -13.16 -5.83 -7.95
C ALA A 189 -13.42 -5.38 -6.50
N PRO A 190 -14.14 -4.26 -6.28
CA PRO A 190 -14.58 -3.88 -4.94
C PRO A 190 -15.37 -5.03 -4.30
N PRO A 191 -15.24 -5.26 -2.98
CA PRO A 191 -16.03 -6.27 -2.31
C PRO A 191 -17.52 -6.01 -2.57
N SER A 192 -18.24 -7.06 -2.98
CA SER A 192 -19.67 -7.00 -3.26
C SER A 192 -20.42 -6.39 -2.06
N PRO A 193 -21.38 -5.46 -2.27
CA PRO A 193 -22.19 -4.95 -1.17
C PRO A 193 -22.94 -6.11 -0.51
N GLY A 194 -22.47 -6.57 0.65
CA GLY A 194 -23.11 -7.65 1.42
C GLY A 194 -22.21 -8.79 1.90
N SER A 195 -20.94 -8.88 1.51
CA SER A 195 -20.04 -9.91 2.06
C SER A 195 -19.22 -9.39 3.23
N SER A 196 -19.78 -9.42 4.44
CA SER A 196 -18.97 -9.41 5.67
C SER A 196 -18.25 -10.77 5.77
N SER A 197 -17.00 -10.85 5.33
CA SER A 197 -16.22 -12.08 5.45
C SER A 197 -15.69 -12.24 6.88
N SER A 198 -16.44 -12.95 7.73
CA SER A 198 -15.84 -13.69 8.84
C SER A 198 -15.16 -14.92 8.24
N ALA A 199 -13.90 -14.82 7.84
CA ALA A 199 -13.12 -15.99 7.47
C ALA A 199 -12.67 -16.71 8.75
N ALA A 200 -13.56 -17.52 9.31
CA ALA A 200 -13.15 -18.62 10.18
C ALA A 200 -12.30 -19.57 9.33
N ALA A 201 -11.07 -19.85 9.78
CA ALA A 201 -10.16 -20.77 9.14
C ALA A 201 -10.79 -22.17 9.01
N ALA A 202 -11.32 -22.48 7.82
CA ALA A 202 -11.70 -23.83 7.46
C ALA A 202 -10.42 -24.57 7.06
N LEU A 203 -9.96 -25.45 7.96
CA LEU A 203 -8.98 -26.48 7.68
C LEU A 203 -9.46 -27.33 6.49
N LEU A 204 -8.70 -27.33 5.40
CA LEU A 204 -8.90 -28.24 4.28
C LEU A 204 -8.52 -29.67 4.73
N PRO A 205 -9.37 -30.70 4.48
CA PRO A 205 -8.96 -32.08 4.68
C PRO A 205 -8.14 -32.56 3.46
N SER A 206 -6.89 -32.93 3.70
CA SER A 206 -6.01 -33.54 2.71
C SER A 206 -6.48 -34.96 2.38
N ARG A 207 -6.78 -35.20 1.10
CA ARG A 207 -7.15 -36.50 0.54
C ARG A 207 -5.91 -37.35 0.27
N TRP A 208 -5.41 -38.07 1.26
CA TRP A 208 -4.64 -39.31 1.06
C TRP A 208 -4.86 -40.24 2.27
N ALA A 209 -5.86 -41.11 2.17
CA ALA A 209 -5.97 -42.29 3.03
C ALA A 209 -6.09 -43.51 2.11
N ILE A 210 -4.99 -44.26 1.97
CA ILE A 210 -5.00 -45.64 1.48
C ILE A 210 -4.82 -46.53 2.70
N THR A 211 -5.87 -47.30 2.96
CA THR A 211 -5.99 -48.33 4.00
C THR A 211 -5.15 -49.55 3.64
N LEU A 212 -4.36 -50.08 4.59
CA LEU A 212 -4.17 -51.52 4.70
C LEU A 212 -4.18 -51.94 6.18
N LEU A 213 -4.95 -52.99 6.43
CA LEU A 213 -5.39 -53.53 7.72
C LEU A 213 -4.50 -54.73 8.11
N LEU A 214 -4.57 -55.12 9.41
CA LEU A 214 -4.18 -56.41 10.03
C LEU A 214 -2.71 -56.48 10.51
N CYS A 215 -2.33 -56.96 11.70
CA CYS A 215 -3.01 -57.74 12.73
C CYS A 215 -2.20 -57.71 14.06
N PHE A 216 -2.93 -57.83 15.18
CA PHE A 216 -2.62 -58.54 16.45
C PHE A 216 -1.25 -58.44 17.15
N ALA A 217 -1.33 -57.95 18.40
CA ALA A 217 -1.12 -58.69 19.67
C ALA A 217 -0.15 -58.01 20.65
N ALA A 218 -0.66 -57.87 21.88
CA ALA A 218 0.05 -57.43 23.07
C ALA A 218 1.11 -58.44 23.51
N SER A 219 2.19 -57.95 24.12
CA SER A 219 2.65 -58.38 25.45
C SER A 219 3.87 -57.58 25.94
N TYR A 220 3.82 -57.29 27.24
CA TYR A 220 4.85 -56.90 28.20
C TYR A 220 6.31 -57.21 27.85
N TYR A 221 7.25 -56.32 28.22
CA TYR A 221 8.35 -56.60 29.17
C TYR A 221 9.05 -55.31 29.66
N PHE A 222 9.57 -55.38 30.89
CA PHE A 222 10.20 -54.38 31.75
C PHE A 222 11.72 -54.17 31.51
N TYR A 223 12.29 -53.17 32.22
CA TYR A 223 13.71 -52.86 32.55
C TYR A 223 14.54 -52.14 31.47
N PHE A 224 15.26 -51.03 31.72
CA PHE A 224 15.73 -50.33 32.93
C PHE A 224 15.40 -48.83 32.88
#